data_AF-A0A420ZBI0-F1
#
_entry.id   AF-A0A420ZBI0-F1
#
_cell.length_a   1.000
_cell.length_b   1.000
_cell.length_c   1.000
_cell.angle_alpha   90.00
_cell.angle_beta   90.00
_cell.angle_gamma   90.00
#
_symmetry.space_group_name_H-M   'P 1'
#
loop_
_entity.id
_entity.type
_entity.pdbx_description
1 polymer ?
#
loop_
_entity_poly.entity_id
_entity_poly.type
_entity_poly.pdbx_seq_one_letter_code
_entity_poly.pdbx_strand_id
1 'polypeptide(L)' 'MKADLAKMAKCIYLIQSNRRISVRRLQHELGISKRSVYRWIDAVSRILPIELCNGIILNHAVSKSLKHHKTK' A
#
# COMPACT_ATOMS: atom_id res chain seq x y z
N MET A 1 19.27 8.40 6.17
CA MET A 1 17.91 8.74 6.70
C MET A 1 16.95 9.33 5.66
N LYS A 2 17.35 10.25 4.75
CA LYS A 2 16.39 10.85 3.77
C LYS A 2 15.80 9.86 2.75
N ALA A 3 16.57 8.86 2.33
CA ALA A 3 16.14 7.89 1.31
C ALA A 3 15.06 6.91 1.79
N ASP A 4 15.00 6.59 3.08
CA ASP A 4 14.02 5.64 3.63
C ASP A 4 12.64 6.29 3.78
N LEU A 5 12.61 7.58 4.15
CA LEU A 5 11.37 8.35 4.24
C LEU A 5 10.68 8.47 2.87
N ALA A 6 11.44 8.78 1.81
CA ALA A 6 10.91 8.89 0.45
C ALA A 6 10.29 7.57 -0.04
N LYS A 7 10.96 6.44 0.23
CA LYS A 7 10.45 5.11 -0.11
C LYS A 7 9.21 4.75 0.71
N MET A 8 9.15 5.11 1.99
CA MET A 8 7.98 4.87 2.83
C MET A 8 6.78 5.69 2.35
N ALA A 9 6.99 6.96 1.99
CA ALA A 9 5.95 7.81 1.39
C ALA A 9 5.45 7.21 0.06
N LYS A 10 6.36 6.75 -0.81
CA LYS A 10 5.99 6.05 -2.06
C LYS A 10 5.20 4.77 -1.77
N CYS A 11 5.56 4.01 -0.74
CA CYS A 11 4.83 2.79 -0.33
C CYS A 11 3.38 3.12 0.05
N ILE A 12 3.17 4.11 0.91
CA ILE A 12 1.85 4.58 1.33
C ILE A 12 1.04 5.05 0.13
N TYR A 13 1.63 5.87 -0.74
CA TYR A 13 0.98 6.35 -1.96
C TYR A 13 0.52 5.20 -2.87
N LEU A 14 1.37 4.20 -3.10
CA LEU A 14 1.03 3.04 -3.91
C LEU A 14 -0.12 2.23 -3.30
N ILE A 15 -0.13 2.05 -1.98
CA ILE A 15 -1.22 1.36 -1.27
C ILE A 15 -2.52 2.17 -1.35
N GLN A 16 -2.47 3.49 -1.22
CA GLN A 16 -3.65 4.36 -1.31
C GLN A 16 -4.22 4.47 -2.72
N SER A 17 -3.34 4.47 -3.73
CA SER A 17 -3.74 4.61 -5.14
C SER A 17 -4.29 3.31 -5.75
N ASN A 18 -4.10 2.17 -5.07
CA ASN A 18 -4.51 0.87 -5.58
C ASN A 18 -5.43 0.17 -4.58
N ARG A 19 -6.63 -0.24 -5.01
CA ARG A 19 -7.51 -1.09 -4.19
C ARG A 19 -6.85 -2.43 -3.83
N ARG A 20 -6.00 -2.94 -4.72
CA ARG A 20 -5.27 -4.21 -4.57
C ARG A 20 -3.86 -4.05 -5.12
N ILE A 21 -2.85 -4.39 -4.33
CA ILE A 21 -1.44 -4.33 -4.76
C ILE A 21 -0.66 -5.51 -4.17
N SER A 22 0.19 -6.16 -4.97
CA SER A 22 1.00 -7.28 -4.51
C SER A 22 2.28 -6.82 -3.81
N VAL A 23 2.73 -7.60 -2.83
CA VAL A 23 4.02 -7.40 -2.15
C VAL A 23 5.18 -7.40 -3.15
N ARG A 24 5.11 -8.26 -4.18
CA ARG A 24 6.11 -8.33 -5.26
C ARG A 24 6.19 -7.02 -6.05
N ARG A 25 5.05 -6.39 -6.34
CA ARG A 25 5.02 -5.08 -7.02
C ARG A 25 5.62 -4.00 -6.13
N LEU A 26 5.29 -3.96 -4.84
CA LEU A 26 5.92 -3.01 -3.91
C LEU A 26 7.44 -3.21 -3.81
N GLN A 27 7.90 -4.46 -3.73
CA GLN A 27 9.33 -4.78 -3.75
C GLN A 27 10.02 -4.21 -4.99
N HIS A 28 9.45 -4.43 -6.18
CA HIS A 28 10.00 -3.93 -7.44
C HIS A 28 10.00 -2.41 -7.51
N GLU A 29 8.89 -1.77 -7.12
CA GLU A 29 8.71 -0.32 -7.17
C GLU A 29 9.58 0.45 -6.16
N LEU A 30 9.88 -0.17 -5.02
CA LEU A 30 10.62 0.46 -3.92
C LEU A 30 12.10 0.05 -3.91
N GLY A 31 12.47 -1.01 -4.63
CA GLY A 31 13.83 -1.56 -4.64
C GLY A 31 14.27 -2.07 -3.28
N ILE A 32 13.36 -2.63 -2.48
CA ILE A 32 13.64 -3.13 -1.12
C ILE A 32 13.34 -4.62 -0.99
N SER A 33 13.96 -5.28 -0.01
CA SER A 33 13.73 -6.69 0.25
C SER A 33 12.26 -6.98 0.57
N LYS A 34 11.80 -8.18 0.21
CA LYS A 34 10.47 -8.69 0.58
C LYS A 34 10.22 -8.53 2.08
N ARG A 35 11.20 -8.88 2.94
CA ARG A 35 11.11 -8.73 4.41
C ARG A 35 10.88 -7.28 4.84
N SER A 36 11.57 -6.33 4.21
CA SER A 36 11.37 -4.89 4.48
C SER A 36 9.95 -4.45 4.12
N VAL A 37 9.42 -4.91 2.99
CA VAL A 37 8.02 -4.64 2.58
C VAL A 37 7.04 -5.14 3.65
N TYR A 38 7.18 -6.37 4.13
CA TYR A 38 6.30 -6.89 5.19
C TYR A 38 6.37 -6.08 6.48
N ARG A 39 7.58 -5.66 6.91
CA ARG A 39 7.73 -4.79 8.10
C ARG A 39 7.03 -3.45 7.91
N TRP A 40 7.10 -2.87 6.71
CA TRP A 40 6.43 -1.60 6.42
C TRP A 40 4.92 -1.77 6.37
N ILE A 41 4.42 -2.85 5.78
CA ILE A 41 2.98 -3.15 5.75
C ILE A 41 2.45 -3.33 7.17
N ASP A 42 3.17 -4.03 8.05
CA ASP A 42 2.79 -4.20 9.46
C ASP A 42 2.72 -2.87 10.21
N ALA A 43 3.61 -1.92 9.90
CA ALA A 43 3.54 -0.58 10.47
C ALA A 43 2.35 0.21 9.90
N VAL A 44 2.11 0.11 8.59
CA VAL A 44 1.05 0.85 7.89
C VAL A 44 -0.34 0.32 8.24
N SER A 45 -0.51 -0.99 8.45
CA SER A 45 -1.80 -1.61 8.80
C SER A 45 -2.35 -1.14 10.15
N ARG A 46 -1.50 -0.59 11.02
CA ARG A 46 -1.93 0.03 12.29
C ARG A 46 -2.61 1.38 12.10
N ILE A 47 -2.45 2.00 10.92
CA ILE A 47 -2.88 3.38 10.64
C ILE A 47 -3.89 3.41 9.48
N LEU A 48 -3.69 2.58 8.45
CA LEU A 48 -4.57 2.48 7.29
C LEU A 48 -5.44 1.23 7.36
N PRO A 49 -6.70 1.28 6.89
CA PRO A 49 -7.59 0.12 6.83
C PRO A 49 -7.21 -0.80 5.67
N ILE A 50 -6.06 -1.47 5.81
CA ILE A 50 -5.50 -2.39 4.83
C ILE A 50 -5.41 -3.80 5.39
N GLU A 51 -5.47 -4.79 4.50
CA GLU A 51 -5.40 -6.20 4.87
C GLU A 51 -4.41 -6.92 3.95
N LEU A 52 -3.60 -7.81 4.51
CA LEU A 52 -2.64 -8.61 3.76
C LEU A 52 -3.12 -10.05 3.65
N CYS A 53 -3.49 -10.46 2.45
CA CYS A 53 -3.96 -11.81 2.13
C CYS A 53 -3.07 -12.44 1.07
N ASN A 54 -2.35 -13.52 1.40
CA ASN A 54 -1.53 -14.30 0.45
C ASN A 54 -0.55 -13.46 -0.40
N GLY A 55 0.10 -12.46 0.22
CA GLY A 55 1.05 -11.58 -0.47
C GLY A 55 0.38 -10.46 -1.29
N ILE A 56 -0.91 -10.24 -1.08
CA ILE A 56 -1.70 -9.19 -1.72
C ILE A 56 -2.27 -8.28 -0.64
N ILE A 57 -2.07 -6.98 -0.81
CA ILE A 57 -2.57 -5.94 0.08
C ILE A 57 -3.87 -5.42 -0.52
N LEU A 58 -4.93 -5.49 0.28
CA LEU A 58 -6.25 -4.96 -0.02
C LEU A 58 -6.41 -3.66 0.74
N ASN A 59 -6.80 -2.60 0.04
CA ASN A 59 -7.11 -1.31 0.65
C ASN A 59 -8.62 -1.08 0.66
N HIS A 60 -9.20 -1.11 1.86
CA HIS A 60 -10.64 -0.99 2.05
C HIS A 60 -11.13 0.46 1.95
N ALA A 61 -10.24 1.45 2.08
CA ALA A 61 -10.57 2.87 1.95
C ALA A 61 -10.95 3.26 0.50
N VAL A 62 -10.29 2.66 -0.50
CA VAL A 62 -10.51 2.98 -1.93
C VAL A 62 -11.94 2.63 -2.37
N SER A 63 -12.57 1.63 -1.75
CA SER A 63 -13.94 1.20 -2.07
C SER A 63 -15.01 2.27 -1.78
N LYS A 64 -14.73 3.23 -0.89
CA LYS A 64 -15.66 4.33 -0.58
C LYS A 64 -15.58 5.50 -1.57
N SER A 65 -14.44 5.72 -2.21
CA SER A 65 -14.21 6.85 -3.11
C SER A 65 -14.89 6.66 -4.48
N LEU A 66 -14.93 5.42 -5.00
CA LEU A 66 -15.55 5.12 -6.30
C LEU A 66 -17.07 5.24 -6.32
N LYS A 67 -17.75 5.40 -5.18
CA LYS A 67 -19.21 5.57 -5.11
C LYS A 67 -19.67 7.02 -5.37
N HIS A 68 -18.80 8.01 -5.26
CA HIS A 68 -19.16 9.43 -5.44
C HIS A 68 -18.94 9.96 -6.86
N HIS A 69 -18.48 9.14 -7.80
CA HIS A 69 -18.22 9.54 -9.17
C HIS A 69 -19.13 8.84 -10.20
N LYS A 70 -20.36 8.50 -9.80
CA LYS A 70 -21.46 8.13 -10.71
C LYS A 70 -22.71 8.91 -10.35
N THR A 71 -22.66 10.22 -10.53
CA THR A 71 -23.84 11.05 -10.77
C THR A 71 -23.70 11.61 -12.17
N LYS A 72 -24.42 11.01 -13.11
CA LYS A 72 -24.82 11.62 -14.36
C LYS A 72 -26.21 11.12 -14.70
#